data_AF-A0A920GNK9-F1
#
_entry.id   AF-A0A920GNK9-F1
#
_cell.length_a   1.000
_cell.length_b   1.000
_cell.length_c   1.000
_cell.angle_alpha   90.00
_cell.angle_beta   90.00
_cell.angle_gamma   90.00
#
_symmetry.space_group_name_H-M   'P 1'
#
loop_
_entity.id
_entity.type
_entity.pdbx_description
1 polymer ?
#
loop_
_entity_poly.entity_id
_entity_poly.type
_entity_poly.pdbx_seq_one_letter_code
_entity_poly.pdbx_strand_id
1 'polypeptide(L)'
;MGRAIVRDPQVFLFDEPLSNLDAKLRVQMRLEIRKLQKRLKVTSIYVTHDQVEAMTLGDRLMVLNDGVVEQFGTPIELYDHPETIFVAGFIGSPSMNFIPADCSEKSISLCNGKKINKSLKHKGKVSIGIRPEHLEEDKKVTLELLFKW
;
A
#
# COMPACT_ATOMS: atom_id res chain seq x y z
N MET A 1 -6.51 -13.73 23.43
CA MET A 1 -7.68 -13.98 22.55
C MET A 1 -8.78 -14.79 23.23
N GLY A 2 -8.53 -16.01 23.74
CA GLY A 2 -9.58 -16.85 24.35
C GLY A 2 -10.45 -16.16 25.40
N ARG A 3 -9.85 -15.43 26.37
CA ARG A 3 -10.59 -14.65 27.38
C ARG A 3 -11.47 -13.54 26.80
N ALA A 4 -11.08 -12.96 25.66
CA ALA A 4 -11.85 -11.89 25.03
C ALA A 4 -13.07 -12.43 24.29
N ILE A 5 -12.96 -13.63 23.69
CA ILE A 5 -14.06 -14.29 22.98
C ILE A 5 -15.20 -14.68 23.92
N VAL A 6 -14.87 -15.16 25.12
CA VAL A 6 -15.87 -15.62 26.12
C VAL A 6 -16.77 -14.47 26.63
N ARG A 7 -16.40 -13.21 26.39
CA ARG A 7 -17.13 -12.03 26.84
C ARG A 7 -18.16 -11.49 25.85
N ASP A 8 -18.36 -12.14 24.71
CA ASP A 8 -19.25 -11.70 23.63
C ASP A 8 -19.13 -10.19 23.30
N PRO A 9 -17.92 -9.69 23.00
CA PRO A 9 -17.70 -8.27 22.84
C PRO A 9 -18.31 -7.76 21.53
N GLN A 10 -18.81 -6.52 21.53
CA GLN A 10 -19.29 -5.86 20.32
C GLN A 10 -18.15 -5.45 19.38
N VAL A 11 -16.92 -5.28 19.90
CA VAL A 11 -15.74 -4.87 19.14
C VAL A 11 -14.50 -5.60 19.66
N PHE A 12 -13.66 -6.09 18.74
CA PHE A 12 -12.30 -6.51 19.05
C PHE A 12 -11.29 -5.43 18.67
N LEU A 13 -10.35 -5.17 19.58
CA LEU A 13 -9.20 -4.31 19.34
C LEU A 13 -7.94 -5.17 19.40
N PHE A 14 -7.17 -5.18 18.33
CA PHE A 14 -5.89 -5.88 18.23
C PHE A 14 -4.78 -4.84 18.05
N ASP A 15 -3.85 -4.81 19.00
CA ASP A 15 -2.69 -3.93 18.97
C ASP A 15 -1.43 -4.76 18.73
N GLU A 16 -0.92 -4.71 17.51
CA GLU A 16 0.24 -5.46 17.00
C GLU A 16 0.34 -6.93 17.51
N PRO A 17 -0.71 -7.74 17.40
CA PRO A 17 -0.79 -9.01 18.14
C PRO A 17 0.21 -10.09 17.67
N LEU A 18 0.85 -9.90 16.51
CA LEU A 18 1.77 -10.87 15.89
C LEU A 18 3.24 -10.41 15.88
N SER A 19 3.55 -9.24 16.44
CA SER A 19 4.88 -8.63 16.41
C SER A 19 5.95 -9.52 17.07
N ASN A 20 5.59 -10.22 18.16
CA ASN A 20 6.49 -11.07 18.93
C ASN A 20 6.59 -12.52 18.42
N LEU A 21 5.98 -12.86 17.29
CA LEU A 21 5.99 -14.21 16.73
C LEU A 21 7.00 -14.34 15.58
N ASP A 22 7.55 -15.53 15.41
CA ASP A 22 8.39 -15.87 14.26
C ASP A 22 7.59 -15.84 12.94
N ALA A 23 8.30 -15.76 11.82
CA ALA A 23 7.70 -15.59 10.50
C ALA A 23 6.70 -16.72 10.15
N LYS A 24 7.01 -17.98 10.48
CA LYS A 24 6.14 -19.12 10.15
C LYS A 24 4.87 -19.08 10.98
N LEU A 25 5.01 -18.86 12.28
CA LEU A 25 3.87 -18.77 13.19
C LEU A 25 3.02 -17.52 12.88
N ARG A 26 3.63 -16.41 12.46
CA ARG A 26 2.94 -15.19 12.03
C ARG A 26 1.99 -15.47 10.86
N VAL A 27 2.46 -16.17 9.83
CA VAL A 27 1.61 -16.57 8.68
C VAL A 27 0.43 -17.44 9.15
N GLN A 28 0.69 -18.43 10.00
CA GLN A 28 -0.36 -19.30 10.51
C GLN A 28 -1.40 -18.52 11.33
N MET A 29 -0.94 -17.70 12.28
CA MET A 29 -1.81 -16.93 13.16
C MET A 29 -2.63 -15.90 12.39
N ARG A 30 -2.10 -15.33 11.31
CA ARG A 30 -2.85 -14.44 10.41
C ARG A 30 -4.08 -15.14 9.82
N LEU A 31 -3.90 -16.36 9.33
CA LEU A 31 -5.00 -17.18 8.81
C LEU A 31 -6.04 -17.46 9.90
N GLU A 32 -5.60 -17.78 11.12
CA GLU A 32 -6.50 -18.04 12.24
C GLU A 32 -7.27 -16.79 12.69
N ILE A 33 -6.63 -15.62 12.71
CA ILE A 33 -7.31 -14.34 12.98
C ILE A 33 -8.38 -14.07 11.93
N ARG A 34 -8.08 -14.24 10.63
CA ARG A 34 -9.06 -14.04 9.56
C ARG A 34 -10.22 -15.02 9.66
N LYS A 35 -9.95 -16.30 9.95
CA LYS A 35 -11.00 -17.32 10.17
C LYS A 35 -11.88 -16.97 11.38
N LEU A 36 -11.26 -16.54 12.47
CA LEU A 36 -11.96 -16.15 13.68
C LEU A 36 -12.88 -14.96 13.43
N GLN A 37 -12.37 -13.90 12.78
CA GLN A 37 -13.16 -12.72 12.42
C GLN A 37 -14.34 -13.08 11.51
N LYS A 38 -14.12 -13.91 10.48
CA LYS A 38 -15.20 -14.39 9.59
C LYS A 38 -16.26 -15.22 10.31
N ARG A 39 -15.85 -16.02 11.30
CA ARG A 39 -16.77 -16.86 12.09
C ARG A 39 -17.59 -16.03 13.07
N LEU A 40 -16.95 -15.11 13.79
CA LEU A 40 -17.60 -14.31 14.83
C LEU A 40 -18.38 -13.12 14.25
N LYS A 41 -17.96 -12.59 13.10
CA LYS A 41 -18.54 -11.39 12.46
C LYS A 41 -18.63 -10.17 13.38
N VAL A 42 -17.73 -10.09 14.35
CA VAL A 42 -17.62 -8.96 15.27
C VAL A 42 -16.72 -7.89 14.65
N THR A 43 -17.11 -6.62 14.78
CA THR A 43 -16.30 -5.49 14.34
C THR A 43 -14.91 -5.58 14.95
N SER A 44 -13.87 -5.50 14.13
CA SER A 44 -12.49 -5.69 14.58
C SER A 44 -11.62 -4.55 14.07
N ILE A 45 -10.87 -3.92 14.97
CA ILE A 45 -9.82 -2.95 14.64
C ILE A 45 -8.49 -3.63 14.87
N TYR A 46 -7.61 -3.55 13.88
CA TYR A 46 -6.30 -4.20 13.88
C TYR A 46 -5.23 -3.15 13.58
N VAL A 47 -4.30 -2.97 14.51
CA VAL A 47 -3.15 -2.07 14.39
C VAL A 47 -1.91 -2.90 14.10
N THR A 48 -1.14 -2.48 13.09
CA THR A 48 0.10 -3.14 12.68
C THR A 48 0.98 -2.17 11.91
N HIS A 49 2.29 -2.39 11.97
CA HIS A 49 3.27 -1.77 11.09
C HIS A 49 3.61 -2.64 9.86
N ASP A 50 3.07 -3.87 9.76
CA ASP A 50 3.30 -4.78 8.64
C ASP A 50 2.23 -4.61 7.57
N GLN A 51 2.63 -4.06 6.42
CA GLN A 51 1.74 -3.88 5.27
C GLN A 51 1.14 -5.19 4.74
N VAL A 52 1.83 -6.34 4.85
CA VAL A 52 1.29 -7.62 4.40
C VAL A 52 0.16 -8.07 5.32
N GLU A 53 0.24 -7.76 6.62
CA GLU A 53 -0.88 -7.97 7.55
C GLU A 53 -2.07 -7.11 7.17
N ALA A 54 -1.85 -5.81 6.99
CA ALA A 54 -2.87 -4.86 6.58
C ALA A 54 -3.58 -5.35 5.30
N MET A 55 -2.83 -5.58 4.23
CA MET A 55 -3.37 -5.93 2.91
C MET A 55 -4.12 -7.26 2.86
N THR A 56 -3.87 -8.19 3.79
CA THR A 56 -4.48 -9.54 3.77
C THR A 56 -5.57 -9.75 4.82
N LEU A 57 -5.52 -9.03 5.94
CA LEU A 57 -6.50 -9.14 7.01
C LEU A 57 -7.63 -8.11 6.90
N GLY A 58 -7.31 -6.90 6.45
CA GLY A 58 -8.21 -5.75 6.48
C GLY A 58 -9.25 -5.80 5.37
N ASP A 59 -10.50 -5.53 5.73
CA ASP A 59 -11.53 -5.22 4.73
C ASP A 59 -11.40 -3.75 4.26
N ARG A 60 -10.95 -2.88 5.17
CA ARG A 60 -10.56 -1.49 4.91
C ARG A 60 -9.29 -1.16 5.70
N LEU A 61 -8.50 -0.23 5.19
CA LEU A 61 -7.23 0.23 5.72
C LEU A 61 -7.28 1.73 5.97
N MET A 62 -6.73 2.14 7.09
CA MET A 62 -6.48 3.54 7.44
C MET A 62 -4.97 3.69 7.61
N VAL A 63 -4.34 4.46 6.72
CA VAL A 63 -2.92 4.78 6.81
C VAL A 63 -2.75 6.02 7.67
N LEU A 64 -1.93 5.89 8.70
CA LEU A 64 -1.58 6.97 9.61
C LEU A 64 -0.13 7.38 9.38
N ASN A 65 0.13 8.68 9.39
CA ASN A 65 1.46 9.27 9.36
C ASN A 65 1.50 10.43 10.38
N ASP A 66 2.42 10.38 11.32
CA ASP A 66 2.56 11.38 12.40
C ASP A 66 1.24 11.73 13.13
N GLY A 67 0.39 10.71 13.34
CA GLY A 67 -0.90 10.87 14.01
C GLY A 67 -2.03 11.45 13.14
N VAL A 68 -1.79 11.69 11.85
CA VAL A 68 -2.77 12.16 10.87
C VAL A 68 -3.16 11.03 9.94
N VAL A 69 -4.45 10.96 9.57
CA VAL A 69 -4.93 10.02 8.55
C VAL A 69 -4.51 10.53 7.18
N GLU A 70 -3.62 9.80 6.52
CA GLU A 70 -3.18 10.08 5.15
C GLU A 70 -4.23 9.62 4.13
N GLN A 71 -4.78 8.43 4.32
CA GLN A 71 -5.78 7.86 3.44
C GLN A 71 -6.58 6.75 4.13
N PHE A 72 -7.84 6.60 3.75
CA PHE A 72 -8.72 5.54 4.25
C PHE A 72 -9.54 4.93 3.10
N GLY A 73 -9.44 3.62 2.91
CA GLY A 73 -10.04 2.94 1.77
C GLY A 73 -9.90 1.43 1.86
N THR A 74 -10.25 0.72 0.79
CA THR A 74 -9.96 -0.70 0.65
C THR A 74 -8.47 -0.92 0.34
N PRO A 75 -7.91 -2.11 0.61
CA PRO A 75 -6.53 -2.42 0.25
C PRO A 75 -6.18 -2.11 -1.21
N ILE A 76 -7.11 -2.43 -2.14
CA ILE A 76 -6.89 -2.21 -3.57
C ILE A 76 -6.91 -0.72 -3.94
N GLU A 77 -7.80 0.07 -3.35
CA GLU A 77 -7.85 1.52 -3.59
C GLU A 77 -6.56 2.21 -3.13
N LEU A 78 -6.04 1.85 -1.97
CA LEU A 78 -4.76 2.40 -1.47
C LEU A 78 -3.57 1.98 -2.34
N TYR A 79 -3.64 0.80 -2.96
CA TYR A 79 -2.59 0.28 -3.82
C TYR A 79 -2.58 0.96 -5.19
N ASP A 80 -3.74 1.01 -5.85
CA ASP A 80 -3.92 1.49 -7.22
C ASP A 80 -4.02 3.02 -7.29
N HIS A 81 -4.61 3.64 -6.27
CA HIS A 81 -4.92 5.07 -6.23
C HIS A 81 -4.45 5.71 -4.91
N PRO A 82 -3.14 5.70 -4.62
CA PRO A 82 -2.61 6.40 -3.46
C PRO A 82 -2.80 7.92 -3.59
N GLU A 83 -3.31 8.55 -2.55
CA GLU A 83 -3.59 10.00 -2.52
C GLU A 83 -2.34 10.84 -2.19
N THR A 84 -1.38 10.25 -1.48
CA THR A 84 -0.14 10.92 -1.07
C THR A 84 1.09 10.11 -1.45
N ILE A 85 2.24 10.79 -1.60
CA ILE A 85 3.53 10.14 -1.87
C ILE A 85 3.89 9.16 -0.75
N PHE A 86 3.50 9.48 0.49
CA PHE A 86 3.67 8.59 1.63
C PHE A 86 2.92 7.28 1.44
N VAL A 87 1.60 7.33 1.15
CA VAL A 87 0.81 6.10 0.93
C VAL A 87 1.32 5.32 -0.27
N ALA A 88 1.67 6.01 -1.36
CA ALA A 88 2.23 5.40 -2.57
C ALA A 88 3.54 4.63 -2.27
N GLY A 89 4.40 5.19 -1.42
CA GLY A 89 5.67 4.56 -1.02
C GLY A 89 5.52 3.50 0.07
N PHE A 90 4.52 3.64 0.93
CA PHE A 90 4.31 2.77 2.09
C PHE A 90 3.54 1.50 1.75
N ILE A 91 2.51 1.60 0.89
CA ILE A 91 1.68 0.47 0.47
C ILE A 91 2.29 -0.19 -0.76
N GLY A 92 2.65 -1.47 -0.65
CA GLY A 92 3.25 -2.29 -1.71
C GLY A 92 4.62 -2.87 -1.30
N SER A 93 4.84 -4.15 -1.62
CA SER A 93 6.14 -4.80 -1.44
C SER A 93 6.53 -5.52 -2.73
N PRO A 94 7.47 -4.98 -3.52
CA PRO A 94 8.31 -3.82 -3.23
C PRO A 94 7.57 -2.47 -3.33
N SER A 95 8.13 -1.41 -2.73
CA SER A 95 7.53 -0.08 -2.70
C SER A 95 7.49 0.58 -4.08
N MET A 96 6.65 1.60 -4.24
CA MET A 96 6.60 2.38 -5.50
C MET A 96 7.91 3.11 -5.74
N ASN A 97 8.39 3.07 -7.00
CA ASN A 97 9.53 3.86 -7.44
C ASN A 97 9.11 5.29 -7.70
N PHE A 98 9.93 6.26 -7.27
CA PHE A 98 9.69 7.68 -7.52
C PHE A 98 10.81 8.27 -8.36
N ILE A 99 10.44 8.91 -9.47
CA ILE A 99 11.38 9.54 -10.39
C ILE A 99 11.04 11.04 -10.49
N PRO A 100 11.95 11.94 -10.08
CA PRO A 100 11.77 13.37 -10.26
C PRO A 100 11.67 13.72 -11.75
N ALA A 101 10.73 14.59 -12.10
CA ALA A 101 10.53 15.06 -13.46
C ALA A 101 10.01 16.50 -13.50
N ASP A 102 10.15 17.14 -14.65
CA ASP A 102 9.59 18.47 -14.92
C ASP A 102 8.42 18.34 -15.89
N CYS A 103 7.25 18.82 -15.47
CA CYS A 103 6.02 18.77 -16.25
C CYS A 103 5.77 20.10 -16.98
N SER A 104 5.53 20.00 -18.28
CA SER A 104 5.04 21.06 -19.16
C SER A 104 3.64 20.70 -19.69
N GLU A 105 2.92 21.62 -20.32
CA GLU A 105 1.52 21.40 -20.75
C GLU A 105 1.30 20.15 -21.62
N LYS A 106 2.34 19.70 -22.33
CA LYS A 106 2.26 18.62 -23.32
C LYS A 106 3.29 17.52 -23.10
N SER A 107 4.24 17.69 -22.18
CA SER A 107 5.31 16.71 -21.99
C SER A 107 5.87 16.70 -20.57
N ILE A 108 6.30 15.53 -20.13
CA ILE A 108 7.03 15.32 -18.89
C ILE A 108 8.48 15.02 -19.26
N SER A 109 9.42 15.82 -18.75
CA SER A 109 10.86 15.65 -18.99
C SER A 109 11.48 14.96 -17.78
N LEU A 110 12.11 13.81 -18.02
CA LEU A 110 12.85 13.06 -17.02
C LEU A 110 14.28 13.60 -16.86
N CYS A 111 14.92 13.29 -15.73
CA CYS A 111 16.31 13.67 -15.46
C CYS A 111 17.33 13.11 -16.47
N ASN A 112 17.00 12.02 -17.16
CA ASN A 112 17.84 11.43 -18.22
C ASN A 112 17.60 12.05 -19.61
N GLY A 113 16.82 13.13 -19.71
CA GLY A 113 16.50 13.82 -20.96
C GLY A 113 15.39 13.17 -21.80
N LYS A 114 14.87 11.99 -21.41
CA LYS A 114 13.74 11.35 -22.09
C LYS A 114 12.46 12.14 -21.80
N LYS A 115 11.68 12.40 -22.86
CA LYS A 115 10.40 13.11 -22.77
C LYS A 115 9.24 12.16 -22.99
N ILE A 116 8.26 12.22 -22.11
CA ILE A 116 7.00 11.49 -22.22
C ILE A 116 5.95 12.48 -22.69
N ASN A 117 5.40 12.28 -23.88
CA ASN A 117 4.33 13.11 -24.43
C ASN A 117 3.00 12.76 -23.76
N LYS A 118 2.70 13.44 -22.65
CA LYS A 118 1.43 13.35 -21.95
C LYS A 118 0.99 14.75 -21.55
N SER A 119 -0.25 15.11 -21.88
CA SER A 119 -0.81 16.38 -21.45
C SER A 119 -1.29 16.24 -20.01
N LEU A 120 -0.68 17.02 -19.13
CA LEU A 120 -1.08 17.14 -17.74
C LEU A 120 -1.50 18.57 -17.47
N LYS A 121 -2.51 18.74 -16.61
CA LYS A 121 -3.00 20.06 -16.19
C LYS A 121 -2.02 20.81 -15.27
N HIS A 122 -0.93 20.16 -14.85
CA HIS A 122 0.05 20.71 -13.92
C HIS A 122 1.32 21.18 -14.66
N LYS A 123 1.94 22.26 -14.16
CA LYS A 123 3.22 22.79 -14.64
C LYS A 123 4.20 22.86 -13.49
N GLY A 124 5.43 22.40 -13.72
CA GLY A 124 6.51 22.46 -12.73
C GLY A 124 7.04 21.09 -12.32
N LYS A 125 7.76 21.06 -11.19
CA LYS A 125 8.38 19.86 -10.66
C LYS A 125 7.33 18.86 -10.19
N VAL A 126 7.43 17.63 -10.66
CA VAL A 126 6.56 16.51 -10.30
C VAL A 126 7.39 15.28 -9.96
N SER A 127 6.78 14.34 -9.23
CA SER A 127 7.35 13.02 -9.02
C SER A 127 6.51 11.99 -9.77
N ILE A 128 7.14 11.17 -10.60
CA ILE A 128 6.49 10.07 -11.30
C ILE A 128 6.59 8.83 -10.41
N GLY A 129 5.43 8.32 -9.98
CA GLY A 129 5.32 7.05 -9.27
C GLY A 129 5.15 5.88 -10.25
N ILE A 130 5.96 4.83 -10.12
CA ILE A 130 5.85 3.60 -10.93
C ILE A 130 5.99 2.38 -10.03
N ARG A 131 5.01 1.49 -10.06
CA ARG A 131 5.09 0.21 -9.36
C ARG A 131 6.16 -0.71 -9.99
N PRO A 132 6.96 -1.43 -9.20
CA PRO A 132 8.01 -2.31 -9.72
C PRO A 132 7.51 -3.31 -10.77
N GLU A 133 6.33 -3.87 -10.59
CA GLU A 133 5.72 -4.84 -11.52
C GLU A 133 5.25 -4.24 -12.84
N HIS A 134 5.24 -2.91 -12.97
CA HIS A 134 4.97 -2.21 -14.24
C HIS A 134 6.25 -1.92 -15.02
N LEU A 135 7.42 -2.29 -14.51
CA LEU A 135 8.69 -2.17 -15.23
C LEU A 135 8.97 -3.47 -15.98
N GLU A 136 9.13 -3.37 -17.30
CA GLU A 136 9.57 -4.48 -18.15
C GLU A 136 10.98 -4.17 -18.67
N GLU A 137 11.89 -5.14 -18.59
CA GLU A 137 13.26 -5.02 -19.11
C GLU A 137 13.28 -5.25 -20.62
N ASP A 138 13.74 -4.27 -21.40
CA ASP A 138 14.05 -4.47 -22.81
C ASP A 138 15.44 -5.11 -22.95
N LYS A 139 15.52 -6.23 -23.68
CA LYS A 139 16.76 -7.01 -23.90
C LYS A 139 17.84 -6.25 -24.68
N LYS A 140 17.61 -4.99 -25.06
CA LYS A 140 18.58 -4.06 -25.65
C LYS A 140 19.05 -2.97 -24.66
N VAL A 141 19.45 -3.32 -23.43
CA VAL A 141 20.17 -2.44 -22.47
C VAL A 141 19.56 -1.02 -22.30
N THR A 142 18.27 -0.86 -22.56
CA THR A 142 17.59 0.44 -22.51
C THR A 142 16.26 0.21 -21.82
N LEU A 143 16.18 0.54 -20.54
CA LEU A 143 14.92 0.45 -19.78
C LEU A 143 13.86 1.33 -20.47
N GLU A 144 12.93 0.71 -21.18
CA GLU A 144 11.72 1.38 -21.64
C GLU A 144 10.68 1.36 -20.53
N LEU A 145 10.29 2.56 -20.09
CA LEU A 145 9.14 2.71 -19.20
C LEU A 145 7.88 2.39 -19.99
N LEU A 146 7.47 1.12 -19.99
CA LEU A 146 6.19 0.67 -20.52
C LEU A 146 5.11 1.02 -19.50
N PHE A 147 4.44 2.15 -19.70
CA PHE A 147 3.30 2.52 -18.89
C PHE A 147 2.09 1.68 -19.31
N LYS A 148 1.83 0.57 -18.60
CA LYS A 148 0.49 -0.03 -18.55
C LYS A 148 -0.33 0.78 -17.55
N TRP A 149 -1.34 1.48 -18.05
CA TRP A 149 -2.37 2.17 -17.27
C TRP A 149 -3.59 1.28 -17.19
#